data_AF-A0A497QYE7-F1
#
_entry.id   AF-A0A497QYE7-F1
#
_cell.length_a   1.000
_cell.length_b   1.000
_cell.length_c   1.000
_cell.angle_alpha   90.00
_cell.angle_beta   90.00
_cell.angle_gamma   90.00
#
_symmetry.space_group_name_H-M   'P 1'
#
loop_
_entity.id
_entity.type
_entity.pdbx_description
1 polymer ?
#
loop_
_entity_poly.entity_id
_entity_poly.type
_entity_poly.pdbx_seq_one_letter_code
_entity_poly.pdbx_strand_id
1 'polypeptide(L)'
;MAFVKLTKSKKNIQFREKVIELAGNAVIKCYQCGECSGGCPEAGAMDLLPNQVMHKIQLGDESVLHANTFWICSTCLVCSTRCPKGIDIAKVMEALREIVLRSKQSYLTLDSLEEDDLKEIPQIAFVSSFKKQTQ
;
A
#
# COMPACT_ATOMS: atom_id res chain seq x y z
N MET A 1 -12.03 10.53 -19.00
CA MET A 1 -12.04 9.05 -18.83
C MET A 1 -10.67 8.52 -19.18
N ALA A 2 -9.91 8.05 -18.20
CA ALA A 2 -8.58 7.45 -18.45
C ALA A 2 -8.77 6.03 -18.99
N PHE A 3 -8.30 5.77 -20.22
CA PHE A 3 -8.30 4.43 -20.80
C PHE A 3 -7.18 3.60 -20.16
N VAL A 4 -7.53 2.52 -19.45
CA VAL A 4 -6.55 1.56 -18.93
C VAL A 4 -6.05 0.70 -20.08
N LYS A 5 -4.80 0.89 -20.52
CA LYS A 5 -4.16 0.01 -21.52
C LYS A 5 -3.77 -1.30 -20.84
N LEU A 6 -4.48 -2.38 -21.17
CA LEU A 6 -4.17 -3.74 -20.71
C LEU A 6 -3.05 -4.34 -21.56
N THR A 7 -1.81 -3.90 -21.34
CA THR A 7 -0.62 -4.49 -21.97
C THR A 7 -0.04 -5.61 -21.11
N LYS A 8 0.10 -6.83 -21.64
CA LYS A 8 0.90 -7.91 -21.03
C LYS A 8 2.40 -7.60 -21.15
N SER A 9 2.86 -6.59 -20.42
CA SER A 9 4.29 -6.30 -20.30
C SER A 9 4.96 -7.28 -19.35
N LYS A 10 6.20 -7.66 -19.63
CA LYS A 10 7.06 -8.44 -18.71
C LYS A 10 7.13 -7.79 -17.32
N LYS A 11 7.13 -6.46 -17.29
CA LYS A 11 7.17 -5.64 -16.07
C LYS A 11 5.93 -5.88 -15.18
N ASN A 12 4.73 -5.84 -15.77
CA ASN A 12 3.46 -6.06 -15.05
C ASN A 12 3.39 -7.46 -14.42
N ILE A 13 3.94 -8.47 -15.11
CA ILE A 13 4.01 -9.84 -14.60
C ILE A 13 4.94 -9.90 -13.38
N GLN A 14 6.14 -9.34 -13.50
CA GLN A 14 7.13 -9.30 -12.41
C GLN A 14 6.61 -8.58 -11.17
N PHE A 15 5.95 -7.42 -11.35
CA PHE A 15 5.34 -6.70 -10.23
C PHE A 15 4.30 -7.55 -9.50
N ARG A 16 3.38 -8.16 -10.23
CA ARG A 16 2.34 -9.00 -9.65
C ARG A 16 2.93 -10.22 -8.93
N GLU A 17 3.92 -10.87 -9.53
CA GLU A 17 4.66 -11.98 -8.90
C GLU A 17 5.32 -11.54 -7.60
N LYS A 18 5.92 -10.33 -7.58
CA LYS A 18 6.54 -9.81 -6.37
C LYS A 18 5.54 -9.56 -5.25
N VAL A 19 4.37 -9.02 -5.56
CA VAL A 19 3.30 -8.85 -4.57
C VAL A 19 2.81 -10.21 -4.05
N ILE A 20 2.69 -11.21 -4.92
CA ILE A 20 2.28 -12.58 -4.53
C ILE A 20 3.33 -13.24 -3.65
N GLU A 21 4.62 -13.04 -3.93
CA GLU A 21 5.72 -13.55 -3.11
C GLU A 21 5.62 -13.01 -1.67
N LEU A 22 5.35 -11.71 -1.51
CA LEU A 22 5.31 -11.05 -0.20
C LEU A 22 3.98 -11.26 0.54
N ALA A 23 2.85 -11.13 -0.14
CA ALA A 23 1.51 -11.11 0.47
C ALA A 23 0.68 -12.38 0.22
N GLY A 24 1.14 -13.28 -0.66
CA GLY A 24 0.43 -14.49 -1.06
C GLY A 24 -0.48 -14.31 -2.27
N ASN A 25 -0.96 -15.43 -2.82
CA ASN A 25 -1.75 -15.45 -4.06
C ASN A 25 -3.23 -15.03 -3.90
N ALA A 26 -3.69 -14.81 -2.65
CA ALA A 26 -5.08 -14.51 -2.36
C ALA A 26 -5.56 -13.20 -3.02
N VAL A 27 -4.66 -12.23 -3.25
CA VAL A 27 -4.97 -10.97 -3.92
C VAL A 27 -5.61 -11.16 -5.30
N ILE A 28 -5.25 -12.23 -6.02
CA ILE A 28 -5.83 -12.54 -7.35
C ILE A 28 -7.30 -12.95 -7.22
N LYS A 29 -7.73 -13.49 -6.07
CA LYS A 29 -9.11 -13.93 -5.82
C LYS A 29 -10.07 -12.77 -5.56
N CYS A 30 -9.59 -11.52 -5.56
CA CYS A 30 -10.44 -10.36 -5.34
C CYS A 30 -11.47 -10.23 -6.46
N TYR A 31 -12.73 -10.06 -6.06
CA TYR A 31 -13.89 -9.88 -6.93
C TYR A 31 -14.57 -8.51 -6.77
N GLN A 32 -13.87 -7.53 -6.19
CA GLN A 32 -14.31 -6.14 -6.10
C GLN A 32 -15.61 -5.88 -5.32
N CYS A 33 -15.90 -6.65 -4.25
CA CYS A 33 -17.09 -6.42 -3.40
C CYS A 33 -17.09 -5.09 -2.63
N GLY A 34 -15.93 -4.47 -2.39
CA GLY A 34 -15.84 -3.17 -1.71
C GLY A 34 -15.91 -3.19 -0.17
N GLU A 35 -16.13 -4.34 0.48
CA GLU A 35 -16.20 -4.45 1.96
C GLU A 35 -14.98 -3.83 2.66
N CYS A 36 -13.79 -4.09 2.11
CA CYS A 36 -12.55 -3.54 2.63
C CYS A 36 -12.47 -2.01 2.57
N SER A 37 -13.10 -1.40 1.57
CA SER A 37 -13.12 0.05 1.38
C SER A 37 -14.19 0.70 2.23
N GLY A 38 -15.37 0.07 2.34
CA GLY A 38 -16.44 0.55 3.22
C GLY A 38 -16.09 0.46 4.70
N GLY A 39 -15.26 -0.51 5.10
CA GLY A 39 -14.82 -0.68 6.48
C GLY A 39 -13.54 0.07 6.85
N CYS A 40 -12.88 0.76 5.92
CA CYS A 40 -11.59 1.41 6.19
C CYS A 40 -11.78 2.76 6.89
N PRO A 41 -11.23 2.96 8.11
CA PRO A 41 -11.33 4.23 8.83
C PRO A 41 -10.65 5.39 8.08
N GLU A 42 -9.55 5.09 7.40
CA GLU A 42 -8.69 6.07 6.72
C GLU A 42 -9.11 6.34 5.27
N ALA A 43 -10.23 5.76 4.81
CA ALA A 43 -10.64 5.80 3.41
C ALA A 43 -10.68 7.22 2.82
N GLY A 44 -11.08 8.21 3.63
CA GLY A 44 -11.18 9.61 3.21
C GLY A 44 -9.85 10.30 2.91
N ALA A 45 -8.73 9.77 3.40
CA ALA A 45 -7.39 10.33 3.19
C ALA A 45 -6.61 9.61 2.07
N MET A 46 -7.12 8.46 1.58
CA MET A 46 -6.43 7.62 0.60
C MET A 46 -6.71 8.05 -0.85
N ASP A 47 -5.67 8.07 -1.69
CA ASP A 47 -5.79 8.31 -3.14
C ASP A 47 -6.55 7.18 -3.85
N LEU A 48 -6.30 5.94 -3.39
CA LEU A 48 -6.95 4.74 -3.86
C LEU A 48 -7.56 3.99 -2.68
N LEU A 49 -8.79 3.54 -2.84
CA LEU A 49 -9.43 2.67 -1.86
C LEU A 49 -8.83 1.25 -1.90
N PRO A 50 -8.88 0.49 -0.80
CA PRO A 50 -8.30 -0.86 -0.74
C PRO A 50 -8.73 -1.80 -1.87
N ASN A 51 -10.00 -1.80 -2.27
CA ASN A 51 -10.47 -2.62 -3.39
C ASN A 51 -9.82 -2.21 -4.73
N GLN A 52 -9.63 -0.91 -4.96
CA GLN A 52 -8.99 -0.36 -6.16
C GLN A 52 -7.50 -0.73 -6.20
N VAL A 53 -6.82 -0.74 -5.06
CA VAL A 53 -5.45 -1.25 -4.92
C VAL A 53 -5.39 -2.72 -5.34
N MET A 54 -6.30 -3.58 -4.83
CA MET A 54 -6.35 -4.98 -5.25
C MET A 54 -6.57 -5.11 -6.76
N HIS A 55 -7.45 -4.28 -7.34
CA HIS A 55 -7.72 -4.29 -8.77
C HIS A 55 -6.48 -3.96 -9.60
N LYS A 56 -5.76 -2.89 -9.24
CA LYS A 56 -4.51 -2.51 -9.92
C LYS A 56 -3.46 -3.62 -9.84
N ILE A 57 -3.32 -4.27 -8.69
CA ILE A 57 -2.41 -5.42 -8.54
C ILE A 57 -2.83 -6.59 -9.46
N GLN A 58 -4.13 -6.90 -9.57
CA GLN A 58 -4.62 -7.94 -10.48
C GLN A 58 -4.26 -7.64 -11.94
N LEU A 59 -4.31 -6.37 -12.33
CA LEU A 59 -3.92 -5.88 -13.65
C LEU A 59 -2.39 -5.79 -13.84
N GLY A 60 -1.61 -5.94 -12.76
CA GLY A 60 -0.16 -5.71 -12.75
C GLY A 60 0.21 -4.24 -13.01
N ASP A 61 -0.69 -3.31 -12.66
CA ASP A 61 -0.50 -1.87 -12.85
C ASP A 61 0.33 -1.28 -11.70
N GLU A 62 1.61 -1.05 -11.99
CA GLU A 62 2.58 -0.48 -11.05
C GLU A 62 2.28 0.95 -10.62
N SER A 63 1.36 1.67 -11.28
CA SER A 63 1.00 3.03 -10.84
C SER A 63 0.47 3.06 -9.41
N VAL A 64 0.02 1.91 -8.88
CA VAL A 64 -0.35 1.75 -7.47
C VAL A 64 0.80 2.06 -6.51
N LEU A 65 2.07 1.90 -6.92
CA LEU A 65 3.26 2.21 -6.11
C LEU A 65 3.47 3.72 -5.89
N HIS A 66 2.75 4.57 -6.61
CA HIS A 66 2.78 6.02 -6.43
C HIS A 66 1.65 6.55 -5.53
N ALA A 67 0.73 5.70 -5.08
CA ALA A 67 -0.39 6.11 -4.26
C ALA A 67 0.03 6.33 -2.79
N ASN A 68 -0.59 7.29 -2.10
CA ASN A 68 -0.39 7.47 -0.67
C ASN A 68 -1.03 6.35 0.19
N THR A 69 -1.92 5.53 -0.41
CA THR A 69 -2.83 4.61 0.29
C THR A 69 -2.12 3.67 1.25
N PHE A 70 -1.03 3.04 0.82
CA PHE A 70 -0.31 2.05 1.63
C PHE A 70 0.54 2.69 2.74
N TRP A 71 0.88 3.98 2.63
CA TRP A 71 1.52 4.77 3.69
C TRP A 71 0.53 5.20 4.78
N ILE A 72 -0.68 5.60 4.36
CA ILE A 72 -1.77 6.00 5.26
C ILE A 72 -2.32 4.79 6.01
N CYS A 73 -2.38 3.62 5.38
CA CYS A 73 -2.87 2.38 5.98
C CYS A 73 -2.30 2.17 7.39
N SER A 74 -3.19 2.10 8.40
CA SER A 74 -2.83 1.91 9.81
C SER A 74 -2.65 0.44 10.20
N THR A 75 -2.75 -0.48 9.23
CA THR A 75 -2.66 -1.94 9.48
C THR A 75 -3.64 -2.40 10.57
N CYS A 76 -4.83 -1.81 10.63
CA CYS A 76 -5.85 -2.11 11.66
C CYS A 76 -6.57 -3.47 11.46
N LEU A 77 -6.27 -4.19 10.37
CA LEU A 77 -6.78 -5.53 10.04
C LEU A 77 -8.29 -5.67 9.79
N VAL A 78 -9.07 -4.59 9.89
CA VAL A 78 -10.53 -4.62 9.61
C VAL A 78 -10.83 -5.17 8.21
N CYS A 79 -10.07 -4.74 7.21
CA CYS A 79 -10.24 -5.19 5.83
C CYS A 79 -9.90 -6.69 5.65
N SER A 80 -8.83 -7.17 6.26
CA SER A 80 -8.41 -8.58 6.19
C SER A 80 -9.41 -9.51 6.88
N THR A 81 -9.93 -9.12 8.05
CA THR A 81 -10.87 -9.94 8.84
C THR A 81 -12.23 -10.08 8.19
N ARG A 82 -12.71 -9.03 7.51
CA ARG A 82 -14.04 -9.04 6.86
C ARG A 82 -14.02 -9.56 5.42
N CYS A 83 -12.85 -9.83 4.85
CA CYS A 83 -12.78 -10.23 3.45
C CYS A 83 -13.44 -11.60 3.23
N PRO A 84 -14.53 -11.70 2.45
CA PRO A 84 -15.21 -12.98 2.19
C PRO A 84 -14.37 -13.95 1.33
N LYS A 85 -13.30 -13.44 0.70
CA LYS A 85 -12.33 -14.24 -0.07
C LYS A 85 -11.09 -14.62 0.74
N GLY A 86 -11.02 -14.22 2.02
CA GLY A 86 -9.87 -14.49 2.89
C GLY A 86 -8.58 -13.83 2.41
N ILE A 87 -8.67 -12.62 1.84
CA ILE A 87 -7.49 -11.87 1.38
C ILE A 87 -6.95 -11.07 2.56
N ASP A 88 -5.67 -11.27 2.88
CA ASP A 88 -4.98 -10.43 3.85
C ASP A 88 -4.56 -9.10 3.23
N ILE A 89 -5.52 -8.19 3.13
CA ILE A 89 -5.35 -6.88 2.48
C ILE A 89 -4.35 -6.00 3.24
N ALA A 90 -4.32 -6.08 4.57
CA ALA A 90 -3.32 -5.38 5.38
C ALA A 90 -1.89 -5.82 5.01
N LYS A 91 -1.67 -7.13 4.84
CA LYS A 91 -0.38 -7.67 4.37
C LYS A 91 -0.06 -7.25 2.94
N VAL A 92 -1.06 -7.12 2.07
CA VAL A 92 -0.85 -6.56 0.71
C VAL A 92 -0.37 -5.11 0.78
N MET A 93 -0.94 -4.28 1.66
CA MET A 93 -0.47 -2.89 1.84
C MET A 93 0.97 -2.84 2.36
N GLU A 94 1.34 -3.71 3.30
CA GLU A 94 2.72 -3.86 3.77
C GLU A 94 3.68 -4.26 2.64
N ALA A 95 3.27 -5.22 1.80
CA ALA A 95 4.07 -5.66 0.66
C ALA A 95 4.35 -4.51 -0.33
N LEU A 96 3.38 -3.63 -0.56
CA LEU A 96 3.60 -2.43 -1.38
C LEU A 96 4.62 -1.48 -0.74
N ARG A 97 4.55 -1.25 0.59
CA ARG A 97 5.58 -0.47 1.32
C ARG A 97 6.96 -1.08 1.15
N GLU A 98 7.10 -2.38 1.35
CA GLU A 98 8.37 -3.09 1.23
C GLU A 98 8.96 -3.01 -0.17
N ILE A 99 8.13 -3.09 -1.23
CA ILE A 99 8.57 -2.94 -2.62
C ILE A 99 9.15 -1.54 -2.85
N VAL A 100 8.48 -0.49 -2.36
CA VAL A 100 8.93 0.91 -2.53
C VAL A 100 10.21 1.18 -1.73
N LEU A 101 10.25 0.80 -0.45
CA LEU A 101 11.42 1.00 0.42
C LEU A 101 12.67 0.30 -0.12
N ARG A 102 12.54 -0.93 -0.63
CA ARG A 102 13.66 -1.66 -1.24
C ARG A 102 14.17 -1.04 -2.54
N SER A 103 13.36 -0.20 -3.20
CA SER A 103 13.78 0.56 -4.38
C SER A 103 14.58 1.83 -4.04
N LYS A 104 14.94 2.03 -2.76
CA LYS A 104 15.57 3.25 -2.20
C LYS A 104 14.72 4.51 -2.35
N GLN A 105 13.41 4.36 -2.48
CA GLN A 105 12.46 5.46 -2.41
C GLN A 105 11.86 5.44 -1.00
N SER A 106 12.46 6.20 -0.09
CA SER A 106 11.90 6.39 1.25
C SER A 106 10.80 7.45 1.20
N TYR A 107 9.71 7.24 1.96
CA TYR A 107 8.62 8.21 2.03
C TYR A 107 9.00 9.45 2.84
N LEU A 108 9.82 9.24 3.87
CA LEU A 108 10.47 10.29 4.65
C LEU A 108 11.99 10.12 4.49
N THR A 109 12.77 11.18 4.65
CA THR A 109 14.24 11.11 4.73
C THR A 109 14.70 11.91 5.94
N LEU A 110 15.80 11.51 6.59
CA LEU A 110 16.35 12.29 7.72
C LEU A 110 16.68 13.73 7.28
N ASP A 111 17.16 13.87 6.05
CA ASP A 111 17.56 15.14 5.45
C ASP A 111 16.38 16.07 5.13
N SER A 112 15.13 15.59 5.22
CA SER A 112 13.94 16.39 4.93
C SER A 112 13.29 17.01 6.18
N LEU A 113 13.92 16.94 7.34
CA LEU A 113 13.43 17.52 8.59
C LEU A 113 14.22 18.79 8.93
N GLU A 114 13.53 19.90 9.22
CA GLU A 114 14.20 21.11 9.70
C GLU A 114 14.57 20.99 11.19
N GLU A 115 15.56 21.77 11.65
CA GLU A 115 16.01 21.73 13.05
C GLU A 115 14.91 22.12 14.05
N ASP A 116 13.91 22.87 13.60
CA ASP A 116 12.78 23.27 14.43
C ASP A 116 11.71 22.16 14.51
N ASP A 117 11.49 21.40 13.44
CA ASP A 117 10.64 20.20 13.46
C ASP A 117 11.14 19.18 14.50
N LEU A 118 12.48 19.01 14.59
CA LEU A 118 13.12 18.09 15.54
C LEU A 118 12.86 18.45 17.01
N LYS A 119 12.60 19.72 17.32
CA LYS A 119 12.32 20.19 18.69
C LYS A 119 10.85 20.01 19.07
N GLU A 120 9.94 20.08 18.10
CA GLU A 120 8.50 19.96 18.34
C GLU A 120 8.02 18.50 18.31
N ILE A 121 8.64 17.64 17.50
CA ILE A 121 8.21 16.26 17.33
C ILE A 121 8.52 15.44 18.59
N PRO A 122 7.51 14.82 19.24
CA PRO A 122 7.75 13.90 20.34
C PRO A 122 8.61 12.71 19.88
N GLN A 123 9.55 12.23 20.71
CA GLN A 123 10.43 11.11 20.32
C GLN A 123 9.65 9.87 19.86
N ILE A 124 8.47 9.61 20.43
CA ILE A 124 7.62 8.49 20.02
C ILE A 124 7.10 8.63 18.59
N ALA A 125 6.75 9.84 18.16
CA ALA A 125 6.31 10.12 16.79
C ALA A 125 7.47 9.86 15.82
N PHE A 126 8.67 10.35 16.16
CA PHE A 126 9.88 10.10 15.37
C PHE A 126 10.12 8.59 15.19
N VAL A 127 10.23 7.81 16.27
CA VAL A 127 10.48 6.35 16.17
C VAL A 127 9.37 5.63 15.40
N SER A 128 8.11 6.04 15.57
CA SER A 128 6.98 5.42 14.86
C SER A 128 6.98 5.71 13.36
N SER A 129 7.26 6.96 12.97
CA SER A 129 7.38 7.36 11.56
C SER A 129 8.57 6.67 10.93
N PHE A 130 9.72 6.62 11.62
CA PHE A 130 10.91 5.99 11.08
C PHE A 130 10.73 4.49 10.84
N LYS A 131 10.05 3.78 11.75
CA LYS A 131 9.75 2.35 11.55
C LYS A 131 8.81 2.08 10.37
N LYS A 132 7.97 3.05 9.99
CA LYS A 132 6.92 2.85 8.98
C LYS A 132 7.27 3.46 7.62
N GLN A 133 8.06 4.53 7.60
CA GLN A 133 8.25 5.42 6.44
C GLN A 133 9.69 5.45 5.93
N THR A 134 10.65 4.87 6.66
CA THR A 134 12.07 4.81 6.29
C THR A 134 12.64 3.42 6.49
N GLN A 135 13.63 3.08 5.67
CA GLN A 135 14.52 1.94 5.85
C GLN A 135 15.96 2.42 5.77
#